data_AF-A0A5K1B9Q4-F1
#
_entry.id   AF-A0A5K1B9Q4-F1
#
_cell.length_a   1.000
_cell.length_b   1.000
_cell.length_c   1.000
_cell.angle_alpha   90.00
_cell.angle_beta   90.00
_cell.angle_gamma   90.00
#
_symmetry.space_group_name_H-M   'P 1'
#
loop_
_entity.id
_entity.type
_entity.pdbx_description
1 polymer ?
#
loop_
_entity_poly.entity_id
_entity_poly.type
_entity_poly.pdbx_seq_one_letter_code
_entity_poly.pdbx_strand_id
1 'polypeptide(L)' 'VDGGLGPDTIGQAASAGANCIVAGSSVFKAKEPAEVISILRKGVVEAQGRN' A
#
# COMPACT_ATOMS: atom_id res chain seq x y z
N VAL A 1 1.87 7.12 6.26
CA VAL A 1 0.51 7.65 6.01
C VAL A 1 -0.48 6.68 6.63
N ASP A 2 -1.48 7.21 7.34
CA ASP A 2 -2.49 6.42 8.05
C ASP A 2 -3.88 6.86 7.60
N GLY A 3 -4.66 5.92 7.05
CA GLY A 3 -6.02 6.14 6.58
C GLY A 3 -6.19 6.21 5.06
N GLY A 4 -7.23 5.56 4.54
CA GLY A 4 -7.63 5.64 3.13
C GLY A 4 -6.69 4.95 2.12
N LEU A 5 -5.74 4.14 2.59
CA LEU A 5 -4.75 3.49 1.73
C LEU A 5 -5.25 2.13 1.24
N GLY A 6 -5.20 1.92 -0.08
CA GLY A 6 -5.54 0.69 -0.77
C GLY A 6 -4.74 0.57 -2.07
N PRO A 7 -4.97 -0.48 -2.88
CA PRO A 7 -4.26 -0.70 -4.15
C PRO A 7 -4.25 0.51 -5.10
N ASP A 8 -5.34 1.29 -5.12
CA ASP A 8 -5.47 2.44 -6.03
C ASP A 8 -4.76 3.70 -5.53
N THR A 9 -4.54 3.82 -4.22
CA THR A 9 -4.00 5.04 -3.58
C THR A 9 -2.56 4.88 -3.11
N ILE A 10 -2.07 3.65 -3.00
CA ILE A 10 -0.72 3.36 -2.48
C ILE A 10 0.38 3.99 -3.34
N GLY A 11 0.24 3.98 -4.67
CA GLY A 11 1.24 4.54 -5.57
C GLY A 11 1.40 6.06 -5.40
N GLN A 12 0.32 6.79 -5.12
CA GLN A 12 0.37 8.23 -4.86
C GLN A 12 1.05 8.51 -3.53
N ALA A 13 0.67 7.78 -2.46
CA ALA A 13 1.29 7.93 -1.15
C ALA A 13 2.79 7.62 -1.21
N ALA A 14 3.16 6.54 -1.89
CA ALA A 14 4.55 6.12 -2.02
C ALA A 14 5.39 7.08 -2.87
N SER A 15 4.84 7.58 -3.99
CA SER A 15 5.49 8.62 -4.82
C SER A 15 5.70 9.93 -4.07
N ALA A 16 4.82 10.25 -3.10
CA ALA A 16 4.99 11.39 -2.20
C ALA A 16 6.04 11.16 -1.09
N GLY A 17 6.72 10.00 -1.08
CA GLY A 17 7.77 9.66 -0.14
C GLY A 17 7.32 8.80 1.05
N ALA A 18 6.07 8.34 1.10
CA ALA A 18 5.63 7.46 2.17
C ALA A 18 6.31 6.08 2.09
N ASN A 19 6.89 5.65 3.21
CA ASN A 19 7.51 4.32 3.36
C ASN A 19 6.85 3.47 4.47
N CYS A 20 6.01 4.08 5.31
CA CYS A 20 5.23 3.42 6.33
C CYS A 20 3.74 3.65 6.05
N ILE A 21 2.99 2.55 5.91
CA ILE A 21 1.64 2.51 5.36
C ILE A 21 0.74 1.79 6.34
N VAL A 22 -0.36 2.44 6.73
CA VAL A 22 -1.40 1.82 7.55
C VAL A 22 -2.67 1.70 6.70
N ALA A 23 -3.10 0.47 6.45
CA ALA A 23 -4.24 0.13 5.61
C ALA A 23 -5.15 -0.87 6.34
N GLY A 24 -6.10 -0.35 7.11
CA GLY A 24 -7.03 -1.18 7.89
C GLY A 24 -8.13 -1.80 7.03
N SER A 25 -9.10 -1.00 6.59
CA SER A 25 -10.27 -1.48 5.85
C SER A 25 -9.90 -2.22 4.56
N SER A 26 -8.91 -1.72 3.81
CA SER A 26 -8.46 -2.34 2.56
C SER A 26 -7.89 -3.74 2.76
N VAL A 27 -7.28 -4.03 3.91
CA VAL A 27 -6.73 -5.35 4.24
C VAL A 27 -7.80 -6.24 4.88
N PHE A 28 -8.48 -5.76 5.92
CA PHE A 28 -9.38 -6.60 6.72
C PHE A 28 -10.74 -6.87 6.06
N LYS A 29 -11.15 -6.07 5.06
CA LYS A 29 -12.36 -6.36 4.26
C LYS A 29 -12.05 -7.13 2.97
N ALA A 30 -10.77 -7.37 2.66
CA ALA A 30 -10.39 -8.12 1.48
C ALA A 30 -10.73 -9.60 1.67
N LYS A 31 -11.09 -10.25 0.56
CA LYS A 31 -11.24 -11.72 0.53
C LYS A 31 -9.91 -12.41 0.84
N GLU A 32 -8.82 -11.88 0.28
CA GLU A 32 -7.46 -12.39 0.45
C GLU A 32 -6.55 -11.29 1.04
N PRO A 33 -6.50 -11.13 2.38
CA PRO A 33 -5.72 -10.07 3.02
C PRO A 33 -4.22 -10.13 2.68
N ALA A 34 -3.67 -11.33 2.54
CA ALA A 34 -2.26 -11.54 2.19
C ALA A 34 -1.92 -10.98 0.80
N GLU A 35 -2.83 -11.13 -0.17
CA GLU A 35 -2.66 -10.59 -1.52
C GLU A 35 -2.65 -9.06 -1.49
N VAL A 36 -3.58 -8.44 -0.77
CA VAL A 36 -3.63 -6.98 -0.62
C VAL A 36 -2.35 -6.46 0.04
N ILE A 37 -1.87 -7.09 1.11
CA ILE A 37 -0.61 -6.70 1.75
C ILE A 37 0.56 -6.78 0.74
N SER A 38 0.61 -7.82 -0.09
CA SER A 38 1.63 -7.97 -1.13
C SER A 38 1.59 -6.84 -2.15
N ILE A 39 0.39 -6.50 -2.64
CA ILE A 39 0.16 -5.39 -3.58
C ILE A 39 0.61 -4.06 -2.95
N LEU A 40 0.20 -3.78 -1.72
CA LEU A 40 0.56 -2.54 -1.03
C LEU A 40 2.08 -2.42 -0.85
N ARG A 41 2.75 -3.51 -0.46
CA ARG A 41 4.21 -3.53 -0.34
C ARG A 41 4.90 -3.30 -1.68
N LYS A 42 4.45 -3.98 -2.75
CA LYS A 42 5.00 -3.81 -4.10
C LYS A 42 4.87 -2.38 -4.58
N GLY A 43 3.69 -1.77 -4.43
CA GLY A 43 3.47 -0.38 -4.84
C GLY A 43 4.42 0.62 -4.14
N VAL A 44 4.77 0.38 -2.87
CA VAL A 44 5.77 1.18 -2.16
C VAL A 44 7.17 0.98 -2.71
N VAL A 45 7.57 -0.28 -2.93
CA VAL A 45 8.91 -0.65 -3.43
C VAL A 45 9.14 -0.08 -4.83
N GLU A 46 8.16 -0.27 -5.72
CA GLU A 46 8.19 0.22 -7.11
C GLU A 46 8.30 1.75 -7.16
N ALA A 47 7.46 2.47 -6.41
CA ALA A 47 7.48 3.93 -6.38
C ALA A 47 8.78 4.51 -5.80
N GLN A 48 9.49 3.74 -4.97
CA GLN A 48 10.75 4.16 -4.35
C GLN A 48 11.99 3.80 -5.18
N GLY A 49 11.83 3.11 -6.32
CA GLY A 49 12.95 2.68 -7.16
C GLY A 49 13.95 1.77 -6.44
N ARG A 50 13.50 1.07 -5.39
CA ARG A 50 14.32 0.15 -4.59
C ARG A 50 14.17 -1.24 -5.20
N ASN A 51 15.07 -1.61 -6.10
CA ASN A 51 15.12 -2.95 -6.70
C ASN A 51 16.28 -3.75 -6.10
#